data_AF-A0A7V4UNZ4-F1
#
_entry.id   AF-A0A7V4UNZ4-F1
#
_cell.length_a   1.000
_cell.length_b   1.000
_cell.length_c   1.000
_cell.angle_alpha   90.00
_cell.angle_beta   90.00
_cell.angle_gamma   90.00
#
_symmetry.space_group_name_H-M   'P 1'
#
loop_
_entity.id
_entity.type
_entity.pdbx_description
1 polymer ?
#
loop_
_entity_poly.entity_id
_entity_poly.type
_entity_poly.pdbx_seq_one_letter_code
_entity_poly.pdbx_strand_id
1 'polypeptide(L)' 'MRAKIQWDLLHAKGLTNEEARVAAKAGLNDPEQMYWWTEAWQKGERVEGDTYVLLRVGTHDLLE' A
#
# COMPACT_ATOMS: atom_id res chain seq x y z
N MET A 1 22.52 -6.26 4.09
CA MET A 1 21.90 -4.91 4.10
C MET A 1 20.67 -4.83 3.19
N ARG A 2 20.76 -5.24 1.91
CA ARG A 2 19.63 -5.23 0.95
C ARG A 2 18.38 -6.00 1.42
N ALA A 3 18.57 -7.20 1.95
CA ALA A 3 17.47 -8.06 2.41
C ALA A 3 16.65 -7.45 3.57
N LYS A 4 17.30 -6.67 4.45
CA LYS A 4 16.63 -6.04 5.60
C LYS A 4 15.74 -4.88 5.16
N ILE A 5 16.23 -4.03 4.24
CA ILE A 5 15.45 -2.94 3.65
C ILE A 5 14.20 -3.49 2.93
N GLN A 6 14.35 -4.58 2.17
CA GLN A 6 13.23 -5.21 1.49
C GLN A 6 12.20 -5.77 2.47
N TRP A 7 12.66 -6.41 3.55
CA TRP A 7 11.78 -6.89 4.60
C TRP A 7 11.03 -5.74 5.29
N ASP A 8 11.73 -4.65 5.62
CA ASP A 8 11.14 -3.50 6.28
C ASP A 8 10.08 -2.81 5.38
N LEU A 9 10.31 -2.75 4.06
CA LEU A 9 9.34 -2.22 3.09
C LEU A 9 8.08 -3.11 2.98
N LEU A 10 8.24 -4.43 2.97
CA LEU A 10 7.12 -5.38 2.88
C LEU A 10 6.22 -5.35 4.13
N HIS A 11 6.79 -5.05 5.29
CA HIS A 11 6.08 -5.05 6.57
C HIS A 11 5.74 -3.64 7.06
N ALA A 12 6.01 -2.61 6.24
CA ALA A 12 5.65 -1.24 6.55
C ALA A 12 4.13 -1.12 6.72
N LYS A 13 3.73 -0.35 7.73
CA LYS A 13 2.33 0.02 8.00
C LYS A 13 2.13 1.46 7.58
N GLY A 14 0.98 1.75 6.99
CA GLY A 14 0.53 3.09 6.72
C GLY A 14 0.26 3.86 8.00
N LEU A 15 0.10 5.18 7.84
CA LEU A 15 -0.16 6.10 8.94
C LEU A 15 -1.57 5.90 9.49
N THR A 16 -1.75 6.26 10.75
CA THR A 16 -3.06 6.58 11.30
C THR A 16 -3.55 7.94 10.78
N ASN A 17 -4.85 8.23 10.94
CA ASN A 17 -5.41 9.54 10.58
C ASN A 17 -4.74 10.69 11.36
N GLU A 18 -4.32 10.44 12.61
CA GLU A 18 -3.65 11.44 13.44
C GLU A 18 -2.23 11.70 12.95
N GLU A 19 -1.46 10.64 12.69
CA GLU A 19 -0.11 10.75 12.13
C GLU A 19 -0.11 11.40 10.74
N ALA A 20 -1.09 11.07 9.89
CA ALA A 20 -1.24 11.68 8.58
C ALA A 20 -1.50 13.19 8.66
N ARG A 21 -2.29 13.65 9.65
CA ARG A 21 -2.51 15.08 9.92
C ARG A 21 -1.27 15.77 10.46
N VAL A 22 -0.53 15.12 11.36
CA VAL A 22 0.74 15.66 11.87
C VAL A 22 1.77 15.78 10.75
N ALA A 23 1.87 14.77 9.89
CA ALA A 23 2.73 14.79 8.70
C ALA A 23 2.35 15.94 7.75
N ALA A 24 1.04 16.18 7.54
CA ALA A 24 0.57 17.25 6.67
C ALA A 24 0.87 18.62 7.26
N LYS A 25 0.68 18.78 8.57
CA LYS A 25 1.06 19.99 9.31
C LYS A 25 2.57 20.24 9.27
N ALA A 26 3.36 19.18 9.27
CA ALA A 26 4.82 19.24 9.15
C ALA A 26 5.31 19.44 7.70
N GLY A 27 4.42 19.44 6.71
CA GLY A 27 4.77 19.58 5.29
C GLY A 27 5.42 18.34 4.68
N LEU A 28 5.26 17.16 5.29
CA LEU A 28 5.80 15.89 4.79
C LEU A 28 4.91 15.24 3.73
N ASN A 29 3.62 15.55 3.73
CA ASN A 29 2.67 15.16 2.69
C ASN A 29 1.66 16.28 2.44
N ASP A 30 1.03 16.24 1.26
CA ASP A 30 -0.04 17.17 0.90
C ASP A 30 -1.29 16.86 1.75
N PRO A 31 -1.89 17.87 2.43
CA PRO A 31 -3.11 17.68 3.21
C PRO A 31 -4.27 17.08 2.41
N GLU A 32 -4.39 17.36 1.12
CA GLU A 32 -5.44 16.82 0.24
C GLU A 32 -5.20 15.36 -0.11
N GLN A 33 -3.94 14.91 -0.05
CA GLN A 33 -3.54 13.55 -0.39
C GLN A 33 -3.23 12.70 0.84
N MET A 34 -3.47 13.21 2.06
CA MET A 34 -3.12 12.52 3.31
C MET A 34 -3.74 11.12 3.43
N TYR A 35 -4.90 10.89 2.79
CA TYR A 35 -5.63 9.63 2.85
C TYR A 35 -4.85 8.46 2.24
N TRP A 36 -4.10 8.67 1.15
CA TRP A 36 -3.30 7.63 0.49
C TRP A 36 -2.16 7.11 1.37
N TRP A 37 -1.73 7.90 2.35
CA TRP A 37 -0.69 7.52 3.30
C TRP A 37 -1.23 6.73 4.49
N THR A 38 -2.56 6.54 4.59
CA THR A 38 -3.17 5.84 5.72
C THR A 38 -3.16 4.32 5.53
N GLU A 39 -3.07 3.58 6.64
CA GLU A 39 -3.19 2.12 6.64
C GLU A 39 -4.53 1.66 6.05
N ALA A 40 -5.60 2.45 6.20
CA ALA A 40 -6.92 2.14 5.67
C ALA A 40 -6.92 2.07 4.13
N TRP A 41 -6.29 3.04 3.46
CA TRP A 41 -6.17 3.03 2.01
C TRP A 41 -5.22 1.91 1.54
N GLN A 42 -4.05 1.78 2.19
CA GLN A 42 -3.08 0.74 1.84
C GLN A 42 -3.63 -0.68 1.96
N LYS A 43 -4.52 -0.94 2.94
CA LYS A 43 -5.21 -2.23 3.06
C LYS A 43 -6.15 -2.50 1.88
N GLY A 44 -6.85 -1.47 1.39
CA GLY A 44 -7.71 -1.59 0.20
C GLY A 44 -6.91 -2.02 -1.03
N GLU A 45 -5.78 -1.36 -1.29
CA GLU A 45 -4.88 -1.67 -2.40
C GLU A 45 -4.29 -3.08 -2.31
N ARG A 46 -3.91 -3.54 -1.11
CA ARG A 46 -3.39 -4.91 -0.92
C ARG A 46 -4.44 -5.98 -1.27
N VAL A 47 -5.70 -5.74 -0.90
CA VAL A 47 -6.80 -6.67 -1.19
C VAL A 47 -7.13 -6.70 -2.69
N GLU A 48 -7.10 -5.54 -3.35
CA GLU A 48 -7.35 -5.46 -4.79
C GLU A 48 -6.21 -6.08 -5.61
N GLY A 49 -4.95 -5.88 -5.18
CA GLY A 49 -3.77 -6.52 -5.77
C GLY A 49 -3.82 -8.05 -5.73
N ASP A 50 -4.21 -8.64 -4.60
CA ASP A 50 -4.33 -10.10 -4.47
C ASP A 50 -5.45 -10.66 -5.37
N THR A 51 -6.55 -9.92 -5.50
CA THR A 51 -7.68 -10.29 -6.36
C THR A 51 -7.30 -10.21 -7.85
N TYR A 52 -6.56 -9.18 -8.26
CA TYR A 52 -6.07 -9.04 -9.63
C TYR A 52 -5.02 -10.10 -10.00
N VAL A 53 -4.17 -10.51 -9.07
CA VAL A 53 -3.20 -11.59 -9.31
C VAL A 53 -3.92 -12.92 -9.52
N LEU A 54 -4.94 -13.25 -8.71
CA LEU A 54 -5.74 -14.46 -8.88
C LEU A 54 -6.49 -14.52 -10.23
N LEU A 55 -7.02 -13.40 -10.70
CA LEU A 55 -7.70 -13.34 -12.01
C LEU A 55 -6.73 -13.43 -13.21
N ARG A 56 -5.46 -13.04 -13.04
CA ARG A 56 -4.46 -13.08 -14.13
C ARG A 56 -3.74 -14.43 -14.25
N VAL A 57 -3.61 -15.19 -13.16
CA VAL A 57 -3.03 -16.54 -13.18
C VAL A 57 -4.00 -17.58 -13.76
N GLY A 58 -5.32 -17.36 -13.65
CA GLY A 58 -6.34 -18.29 -14.17
C GLY A 58 -6.68 -18.18 -15.66
N THR A 59 -6.08 -17.25 -16.42
CA THR A 59 -6.44 -17.01 -17.83
C THR A 59 -5.34 -17.35 -18.84
N HIS A 60 -4.16 -17.78 -18.38
CA HIS A 60 -3.06 -18.19 -19.27
C HIS A 60 -3.01 -19.70 -19.57
N ASP A 61 -3.80 -20.53 -18.87
CA ASP A 61 -3.80 -22.00 -19.03
C ASP A 61 -5.03 -22.56 -19.77
N LEU A 62 -5.84 -21.72 -20.44
CA LEU A 62 -7.05 -22.17 -21.17
C LEU A 62 -7.05 -21.85 -22.66
N LEU A 63 -5.88 -21.66 -23.29
CA LEU A 63 -5.75 -21.61 -24.74
C LEU A 63 -4.56 -22.47 -25.20
N GLU A 64 -4.74 -23.80 -25.11
CA GLU A 64 -4.16 -24.76 -26.05
C GLU A 64 -5.29 -25.65 -26.61
#